data_AF-A0A1Q6M7C4-F1
#
_entry.id   AF-A0A1Q6M7C4-F1
#
_cell.length_a   1.000
_cell.length_b   1.000
_cell.length_c   1.000
_cell.angle_alpha   90.00
_cell.angle_beta   90.00
_cell.angle_gamma   90.00
#
_symmetry.space_group_name_H-M   'P 1'
#
loop_
_entity.id
_entity.type
_entity.pdbx_description
1 polymer ?
#
loop_
_entity_poly.entity_id
_entity_poly.type
_entity_poly.pdbx_seq_one_letter_code
_entity_poly.pdbx_strand_id
1 'polypeptide(L)'
;MKNKKVFICFLLLVVIFFNIFLAYIFFYDSDDFYPHTEKAYYTDYSLSSDLLNLSQLKTETTQIAQTYESGLVLTKIDYLFSDKNNGIIILDFYKGFPGKNKVCTLELKIDIFTKKVYYVLYQKGHGKSLAWNENEITADLQADLLTYIDSYQQNFSINIFNNQIYTRNVSTTGITKFK
;
A
#
# COMPACT_ATOMS: atom_id res chain seq x y z
N MET A 1 18.96 -42.30 42.79
CA MET A 1 19.22 -41.76 41.43
C MET A 1 17.98 -41.59 40.56
N LYS A 2 16.98 -42.50 40.62
CA LYS A 2 15.75 -42.44 39.79
C LYS A 2 14.95 -41.13 39.98
N ASN A 3 14.74 -40.70 41.22
CA ASN A 3 13.97 -39.49 41.54
C ASN A 3 14.67 -38.19 41.09
N LYS A 4 16.01 -38.16 41.09
CA LYS A 4 16.78 -37.01 40.56
C LYS A 4 16.63 -36.88 39.05
N LYS A 5 16.62 -38.01 38.31
CA LYS A 5 16.39 -38.02 36.86
C LYS A 5 14.97 -37.55 36.51
N VAL A 6 13.97 -38.02 37.26
CA VAL A 6 12.57 -37.59 37.09
C VAL A 6 12.41 -36.09 37.36
N PHE A 7 13.05 -35.58 38.43
CA PHE A 7 13.05 -34.16 38.76
C PHE A 7 13.69 -33.30 37.65
N ILE A 8 14.83 -33.74 37.11
CA ILE A 8 15.51 -33.04 36.01
C ILE A 8 14.65 -33.02 34.74
N CYS A 9 14.03 -34.14 34.37
CA CYS A 9 13.13 -34.21 33.22
C CYS A 9 11.90 -33.29 33.39
N PHE A 10 11.34 -33.24 34.60
CA PHE A 10 10.23 -32.34 34.91
C PHE A 10 10.64 -30.87 34.80
N LEU A 11 11.80 -30.49 35.34
CA LEU A 11 12.33 -29.13 35.23
C LEU A 11 12.54 -28.71 33.77
N LEU A 12 13.07 -29.62 32.94
CA LEU A 12 13.27 -29.40 31.51
C LEU A 12 11.94 -29.16 30.78
N LEU A 13 10.91 -29.94 31.09
CA LEU A 13 9.57 -29.73 30.54
C LEU A 13 9.01 -28.36 30.94
N VAL A 14 9.13 -27.97 32.22
CA VAL A 14 8.68 -26.66 32.69
C VAL A 14 9.40 -25.54 31.95
N VAL A 15 10.73 -25.64 31.75
CA VAL A 15 11.49 -24.64 31.00
C VAL A 15 11.05 -24.58 29.54
N ILE A 16 10.82 -25.71 28.87
CA ILE A 16 10.34 -25.74 27.48
C ILE A 16 8.95 -25.10 27.38
N PHE A 17 8.00 -25.50 28.24
CA PHE A 17 6.66 -24.92 28.25
C PHE A 17 6.68 -23.43 28.57
N PHE A 18 7.52 -23.01 29.52
CA PHE A 18 7.67 -21.60 29.88
C PHE A 18 8.25 -20.78 28.72
N ASN A 19 9.22 -21.31 27.97
CA ASN A 19 9.74 -20.63 26.78
C ASN A 19 8.72 -20.57 25.64
N ILE A 20 7.95 -21.63 25.40
CA ILE A 20 6.85 -21.61 24.41
C ILE A 20 5.77 -20.60 24.83
N PHE A 21 5.44 -20.55 26.12
CA PHE A 21 4.46 -19.61 26.67
C PHE A 21 4.95 -18.16 26.58
N LEU A 22 6.22 -17.89 26.91
CA LEU A 22 6.82 -16.57 26.72
C LEU A 22 6.85 -16.19 25.24
N ALA A 23 7.26 -17.11 24.35
CA ALA A 23 7.22 -16.88 22.91
C ALA A 23 5.79 -16.58 22.42
N TYR A 24 4.78 -17.29 22.93
CA TYR A 24 3.39 -16.97 22.64
C TYR A 24 3.05 -15.56 23.14
N ILE A 25 3.34 -15.18 24.39
CA ILE A 25 3.05 -13.83 24.88
C ILE A 25 3.77 -12.74 24.08
N PHE A 26 5.05 -12.93 23.78
CA PHE A 26 5.87 -11.91 23.13
C PHE A 26 5.63 -11.84 21.62
N PHE A 27 5.32 -12.95 20.94
CA PHE A 27 5.19 -12.99 19.49
C PHE A 27 3.75 -13.07 18.99
N TYR A 28 2.79 -13.54 19.81
CA TYR A 28 1.39 -13.61 19.40
C TYR A 28 0.77 -12.22 19.22
N ASP A 29 1.24 -11.24 19.99
CA ASP A 29 0.88 -9.81 19.86
C ASP A 29 2.00 -8.96 19.23
N SER A 30 3.14 -9.53 18.82
CA SER A 30 4.13 -8.78 18.04
C SER A 30 3.66 -8.68 16.59
N ASP A 31 3.06 -7.56 16.26
CA ASP A 31 2.47 -7.29 14.96
C ASP A 31 3.48 -7.31 13.79
N ASP A 32 4.76 -7.07 14.08
CA ASP A 32 5.83 -6.93 13.07
C ASP A 32 6.18 -8.25 12.35
N PHE A 33 5.80 -9.40 12.94
CA PHE A 33 6.11 -10.73 12.42
C PHE A 33 4.88 -11.49 11.93
N TYR A 34 3.71 -10.84 11.87
CA TYR A 34 2.49 -11.52 11.46
C TYR A 34 2.55 -11.84 9.97
N PRO A 35 2.29 -13.09 9.56
CA PRO A 35 2.29 -13.45 8.15
C PRO A 35 1.21 -12.65 7.41
N HIS A 36 1.60 -12.00 6.32
CA HIS A 36 0.69 -11.39 5.37
C HIS A 36 0.75 -12.14 4.04
N THR A 37 -0.37 -12.16 3.34
CA THR A 37 -0.41 -12.60 1.95
C THR A 37 0.05 -11.44 1.09
N GLU A 38 1.02 -11.68 0.23
CA GLU A 38 1.44 -10.75 -0.81
C GLU A 38 1.30 -11.44 -2.18
N LYS A 39 0.73 -10.73 -3.15
CA LYS A 39 0.61 -11.18 -4.53
C LYS A 39 0.83 -10.02 -5.48
N ALA A 40 1.74 -10.21 -6.42
CA ALA A 40 1.98 -9.27 -7.51
C ALA A 40 1.34 -9.79 -8.80
N TYR A 41 0.69 -8.89 -9.55
CA TYR A 41 0.10 -9.17 -10.84
C TYR A 41 0.63 -8.18 -11.87
N TYR A 42 0.98 -8.70 -13.05
CA TYR A 42 1.29 -7.89 -14.22
C TYR A 42 0.06 -7.89 -15.12
N THR A 43 -0.47 -6.71 -15.41
CA THR A 43 -1.77 -6.53 -16.06
C THR A 43 -1.62 -5.68 -17.31
N ASP A 44 -2.68 -5.63 -18.12
CA ASP A 44 -2.78 -4.80 -19.32
C ASP A 44 -4.07 -3.97 -19.36
N TYR A 45 -4.70 -3.73 -18.19
CA TYR A 45 -5.88 -2.88 -18.10
C TYR A 45 -5.59 -1.52 -18.72
N SER A 46 -6.43 -1.13 -19.66
CA SER A 46 -6.34 0.18 -20.32
C SER A 46 -7.40 1.09 -19.71
N LEU A 47 -6.97 2.22 -19.17
CA LEU A 47 -7.85 3.21 -18.56
C LEU A 47 -8.42 4.14 -19.63
N SER A 48 -9.70 4.44 -19.48
CA SER A 48 -10.41 5.36 -20.37
C SER A 48 -10.48 6.77 -19.81
N SER A 49 -10.37 6.92 -18.48
CA SER A 49 -10.44 8.21 -17.78
C SER A 49 -9.32 9.20 -18.15
N ASP A 50 -9.59 10.46 -17.87
CA ASP A 50 -8.54 11.47 -17.70
C ASP A 50 -7.80 11.23 -16.38
N LEU A 51 -6.52 10.88 -16.48
CA LEU A 51 -5.68 10.55 -15.33
C LEU A 51 -5.38 11.77 -14.42
N LEU A 52 -5.62 12.99 -14.91
CA LEU A 52 -5.47 14.22 -14.14
C LEU A 52 -6.80 14.71 -13.54
N ASN A 53 -7.92 14.05 -13.88
CA ASN A 53 -9.20 14.27 -13.23
C ASN A 53 -9.34 13.30 -12.05
N LEU A 54 -9.21 13.82 -10.82
CA LEU A 54 -9.23 13.04 -9.59
C LEU A 54 -10.52 12.22 -9.44
N SER A 55 -11.67 12.79 -9.82
CA SER A 55 -12.96 12.09 -9.70
C SER A 55 -13.06 10.91 -10.67
N GLN A 56 -12.66 11.11 -11.93
CA GLN A 56 -12.68 10.04 -12.93
C GLN A 56 -11.65 8.96 -12.62
N LEU A 57 -10.40 9.36 -12.32
CA LEU A 57 -9.32 8.46 -11.94
C LEU A 57 -9.73 7.61 -10.72
N LYS A 58 -10.20 8.26 -9.64
CA LYS A 58 -10.68 7.57 -8.44
C LYS A 58 -11.78 6.57 -8.77
N THR A 59 -12.79 6.96 -9.54
CA THR A 59 -13.94 6.11 -9.82
C THR A 59 -13.54 4.84 -10.58
N GLU A 60 -12.82 4.98 -11.70
CA GLU A 60 -12.42 3.83 -12.54
C GLU A 60 -11.43 2.92 -11.79
N THR A 61 -10.43 3.49 -11.12
CA THR A 61 -9.38 2.70 -10.44
C THR A 61 -9.89 2.04 -9.17
N THR A 62 -10.84 2.65 -8.45
CA THR A 62 -11.52 2.01 -7.31
C THR A 62 -12.33 0.79 -7.77
N GLN A 63 -13.01 0.86 -8.93
CA GLN A 63 -13.71 -0.29 -9.48
C GLN A 63 -12.74 -1.44 -9.79
N ILE A 64 -11.58 -1.13 -10.38
CA ILE A 64 -10.52 -2.12 -10.63
C ILE A 64 -10.02 -2.73 -9.32
N ALA A 65 -9.64 -1.90 -8.34
CA ALA A 65 -9.15 -2.35 -7.04
C ALA A 65 -10.15 -3.28 -6.33
N GLN A 66 -11.45 -2.96 -6.42
CA GLN A 66 -12.51 -3.74 -5.80
C GLN A 66 -12.74 -5.13 -6.44
N THR A 67 -12.17 -5.40 -7.62
CA THR A 67 -12.13 -6.77 -8.17
C THR A 67 -11.21 -7.70 -7.39
N TYR A 68 -10.22 -7.14 -6.67
CA TYR A 68 -9.28 -7.89 -5.81
C TYR A 68 -9.80 -8.04 -4.39
N GLU A 69 -10.39 -6.97 -3.82
CA GLU A 69 -11.03 -6.98 -2.52
C GLU A 69 -12.09 -5.87 -2.43
N SER A 70 -13.33 -6.26 -2.13
CA SER A 70 -14.44 -5.31 -2.00
C SER A 70 -14.22 -4.30 -0.88
N GLY A 71 -14.66 -3.06 -1.06
CA GLY A 71 -14.56 -2.02 -0.03
C GLY A 71 -13.17 -1.42 0.17
N LEU A 72 -12.22 -1.70 -0.74
CA LEU A 72 -11.02 -0.88 -0.89
C LEU A 72 -11.41 0.54 -1.32
N VAL A 73 -10.75 1.53 -0.71
CA VAL A 73 -10.88 2.96 -1.03
C VAL A 73 -9.51 3.55 -1.36
N LEU A 74 -9.48 4.50 -2.29
CA LEU A 74 -8.24 5.20 -2.69
C LEU A 74 -7.81 6.16 -1.57
N THR A 75 -6.61 5.99 -1.05
CA THR A 75 -6.08 6.80 0.07
C THR A 75 -4.87 7.64 -0.31
N LYS A 76 -4.12 7.23 -1.34
CA LYS A 76 -2.94 7.95 -1.82
C LYS A 76 -2.85 8.01 -3.33
N ILE A 77 -2.33 9.12 -3.84
CA ILE A 77 -1.97 9.29 -5.25
C ILE A 77 -0.57 9.90 -5.33
N ASP A 78 0.36 9.18 -5.93
CA ASP A 78 1.69 9.71 -6.26
C ASP A 78 1.83 9.83 -7.78
N TYR A 79 1.83 11.06 -8.27
CA TYR A 79 2.24 11.37 -9.63
C TYR A 79 3.75 11.56 -9.68
N LEU A 80 4.43 10.84 -10.58
CA LEU A 80 5.85 11.02 -10.88
C LEU A 80 6.01 11.38 -12.36
N PHE A 81 6.13 12.68 -12.63
CA PHE A 81 6.22 13.22 -13.99
C PHE A 81 7.68 13.36 -14.43
N SER A 82 8.03 12.70 -15.53
CA SER A 82 9.28 13.00 -16.25
C SER A 82 9.12 14.26 -17.10
N ASP A 83 7.95 14.41 -17.71
CA ASP A 83 7.45 15.62 -18.36
C ASP A 83 5.92 15.64 -18.22
N LYS A 84 5.24 16.64 -18.79
CA LYS A 84 3.78 16.80 -18.66
C LYS A 84 2.96 15.63 -19.22
N ASN A 85 3.52 14.81 -20.12
CA ASN A 85 2.82 13.72 -20.80
C ASN A 85 3.37 12.32 -20.45
N ASN A 86 4.52 12.26 -19.78
CA ASN A 86 5.21 11.01 -19.48
C ASN A 86 5.51 10.91 -17.99
N GLY A 87 5.25 9.74 -17.44
CA GLY A 87 5.47 9.46 -16.04
C GLY A 87 4.67 8.27 -15.57
N ILE A 88 4.62 8.12 -14.26
CA ILE A 88 3.90 7.03 -13.60
C ILE A 88 2.99 7.61 -12.54
N ILE A 89 1.83 7.01 -12.38
CA ILE A 89 0.94 7.24 -11.25
C ILE A 89 0.97 5.99 -10.39
N ILE A 90 1.20 6.16 -9.10
CA ILE A 90 1.07 5.11 -8.10
C ILE A 90 -0.17 5.44 -7.27
N LEU A 91 -1.08 4.48 -7.15
CA LEU A 91 -2.31 4.62 -6.39
C LEU A 91 -2.33 3.59 -5.28
N ASP A 92 -2.46 4.05 -4.04
CA ASP A 92 -2.60 3.15 -2.89
C ASP A 92 -4.05 3.13 -2.42
N PHE A 93 -4.55 1.91 -2.28
CA PHE A 93 -5.86 1.60 -1.76
C PHE A 93 -5.75 0.92 -0.41
N TYR A 94 -6.68 1.23 0.47
CA TYR A 94 -6.71 0.69 1.82
C TYR A 94 -8.10 0.21 2.22
N LYS A 95 -8.13 -0.83 3.05
CA LYS A 95 -9.31 -1.30 3.77
C LYS A 95 -8.90 -1.83 5.13
N GLY A 96 -9.40 -1.20 6.18
CA GLY A 96 -9.38 -1.75 7.54
C GLY A 96 -10.52 -2.74 7.76
N PHE A 97 -10.27 -3.85 8.48
CA PHE A 97 -11.31 -4.79 8.90
C PHE A 97 -11.65 -4.55 10.38
N PRO A 98 -12.84 -3.98 10.68
CA PRO A 98 -13.24 -3.67 12.06
C PRO A 98 -13.15 -4.89 12.98
N GLY A 99 -12.55 -4.69 14.16
CA GLY A 99 -12.46 -5.70 15.22
C GLY A 99 -11.53 -6.89 14.94
N LYS A 100 -10.75 -6.87 13.84
CA LYS A 100 -9.90 -8.01 13.45
C LYS A 100 -8.41 -7.72 13.37
N ASN A 101 -7.95 -6.51 13.74
CA ASN A 101 -6.58 -6.03 13.54
C ASN A 101 -6.00 -6.47 12.19
N LYS A 102 -6.83 -6.42 11.14
CA LYS A 102 -6.48 -6.86 9.79
C LYS A 102 -6.68 -5.71 8.84
N VAL A 103 -5.85 -5.65 7.82
CA VAL A 103 -5.93 -4.67 6.75
C VAL A 103 -5.68 -5.33 5.41
N CYS A 104 -6.14 -4.67 4.36
CA CYS A 104 -5.82 -4.97 2.98
C CYS A 104 -5.30 -3.69 2.35
N THR A 105 -4.18 -3.80 1.64
CA THR A 105 -3.64 -2.73 0.80
C THR A 105 -3.56 -3.23 -0.64
N LEU A 106 -3.69 -2.30 -1.57
CA LEU A 106 -3.49 -2.58 -2.98
C LEU A 106 -2.81 -1.38 -3.63
N GLU A 107 -1.65 -1.61 -4.27
CA GLU A 107 -0.93 -0.60 -5.05
C GLU A 107 -1.21 -0.85 -6.53
N LEU A 108 -1.63 0.19 -7.26
CA LEU A 108 -1.69 0.18 -8.72
C LEU A 108 -0.61 1.09 -9.29
N LYS A 109 0.09 0.63 -10.33
CA LYS A 109 0.95 1.50 -11.12
C LYS A 109 0.45 1.66 -12.55
N ILE A 110 0.34 2.93 -12.94
CA ILE A 110 -0.23 3.35 -14.22
C ILE A 110 0.85 4.10 -14.99
N ASP A 111 1.04 3.75 -16.25
CA ASP A 111 1.85 4.55 -17.17
C ASP A 111 1.00 5.69 -17.75
N ILE A 112 1.45 6.94 -17.58
CA ILE A 112 0.67 8.13 -17.96
C ILE A 112 0.43 8.20 -19.46
N PHE A 113 1.44 7.83 -20.26
CA PHE A 113 1.40 7.97 -21.71
C PHE A 113 0.45 6.96 -22.35
N THR A 114 0.57 5.69 -21.98
CA THR A 114 -0.23 4.59 -22.51
C THR A 114 -1.56 4.41 -21.79
N LYS A 115 -1.74 5.04 -20.62
CA LYS A 115 -2.88 4.86 -19.72
C LYS A 115 -3.09 3.41 -19.27
N LYS A 116 -2.03 2.61 -19.23
CA LYS A 116 -2.11 1.20 -18.85
C LYS A 116 -1.74 1.00 -17.39
N VAL A 117 -2.55 0.19 -16.69
CA VAL A 117 -2.17 -0.40 -15.41
C VAL A 117 -1.29 -1.61 -15.71
N TYR A 118 -0.01 -1.54 -15.39
CA TYR A 118 0.94 -2.61 -15.70
C TYR A 118 1.31 -3.46 -14.48
N TYR A 119 1.03 -2.98 -13.27
CA TYR A 119 1.40 -3.65 -12.04
C TYR A 119 0.35 -3.42 -10.95
N VAL A 120 0.02 -4.52 -10.27
CA VAL A 120 -0.83 -4.54 -9.08
C VAL A 120 -0.12 -5.31 -7.98
N LEU A 121 0.08 -4.69 -6.81
CA LEU A 121 0.56 -5.38 -5.61
C LEU A 121 -0.59 -5.45 -4.61
N TYR A 122 -1.04 -6.67 -4.32
CA TYR A 122 -2.06 -6.94 -3.31
C TYR A 122 -1.41 -7.46 -2.04
N GLN A 123 -1.73 -6.85 -0.90
CA GLN A 123 -1.30 -7.35 0.40
C GLN A 123 -2.47 -7.41 1.39
N LYS A 124 -2.54 -8.48 2.16
CA LYS A 124 -3.57 -8.66 3.20
C LYS A 124 -3.01 -9.39 4.40
N GLY A 125 -3.15 -8.81 5.57
CA GLY A 125 -2.51 -9.31 6.78
C GLY A 125 -2.89 -8.53 8.03
N HIS A 126 -2.06 -8.63 9.06
CA HIS A 126 -2.28 -7.95 10.33
C HIS A 126 -1.91 -6.47 10.25
N GLY A 127 -2.73 -5.62 10.88
CA GLY A 127 -2.87 -4.21 10.58
C GLY A 127 -1.61 -3.38 10.75
N LYS A 128 -0.81 -3.56 11.82
CA LYS A 128 0.33 -2.67 12.06
C LYS A 128 1.52 -2.91 11.13
N SER A 129 1.69 -4.12 10.60
CA SER A 129 2.76 -4.44 9.63
C SER A 129 2.56 -3.80 8.25
N LEU A 130 1.31 -3.43 7.92
CA LEU A 130 0.90 -2.89 6.62
C LEU A 130 0.35 -1.46 6.71
N ALA A 131 0.22 -0.88 7.91
CA ALA A 131 -0.55 0.34 8.11
C ALA A 131 0.22 1.62 7.75
N TRP A 132 -0.29 2.32 6.75
CA TRP A 132 -0.37 3.77 6.70
C TRP A 132 -1.86 4.11 6.69
N ASN A 133 -2.36 4.78 7.74
CA ASN A 133 -3.77 5.18 7.83
C ASN A 133 -3.92 6.57 7.21
N GLU A 134 -4.11 6.60 5.90
CA GLU A 134 -4.43 7.83 5.18
C GLU A 134 -5.94 7.93 4.95
N ASN A 135 -6.47 9.15 4.92
CA ASN A 135 -7.89 9.38 4.64
C ASN A 135 -8.21 9.03 3.18
N GLU A 136 -9.44 8.61 2.93
CA GLU A 136 -9.94 8.46 1.56
C GLU A 136 -9.82 9.79 0.80
N ILE A 137 -9.27 9.73 -0.41
CA ILE A 137 -9.10 10.89 -1.26
C ILE A 137 -10.47 11.43 -1.69
N THR A 138 -10.69 12.73 -1.47
CA THR A 138 -11.80 13.47 -2.06
C THR A 138 -11.35 14.23 -3.30
N ALA A 139 -12.29 14.56 -4.20
CA ALA A 139 -11.99 15.30 -5.43
C ALA A 139 -11.82 16.82 -5.19
N ASP A 140 -11.82 17.28 -3.94
CA ASP A 140 -11.81 18.70 -3.58
C ASP A 140 -10.49 19.40 -3.94
N LEU A 141 -9.42 18.63 -4.16
CA LEU A 141 -8.07 19.12 -4.48
C LEU A 141 -7.81 19.28 -5.99
N GLN A 142 -8.84 19.15 -6.83
CA GLN A 142 -8.70 19.16 -8.29
C GLN A 142 -8.05 20.46 -8.83
N ALA A 143 -8.46 21.62 -8.32
CA ALA A 143 -7.95 22.90 -8.80
C ALA A 143 -6.47 23.12 -8.42
N ASP A 144 -6.11 22.71 -7.20
CA ASP A 144 -4.75 22.81 -6.69
C ASP A 144 -3.82 21.88 -7.46
N LEU A 145 -4.25 20.64 -7.75
CA LEU A 145 -3.49 19.69 -8.57
C LEU A 145 -3.09 20.29 -9.92
N LEU A 146 -4.06 20.86 -10.65
CA LEU A 146 -3.80 21.44 -11.97
C LEU A 146 -2.84 22.63 -11.87
N THR A 147 -3.01 23.48 -10.85
CA THR A 147 -2.11 24.61 -10.59
C THR A 147 -0.66 24.16 -10.40
N TYR A 148 -0.44 23.08 -9.63
CA TYR A 148 0.88 22.52 -9.44
C TYR A 148 1.44 21.93 -10.73
N ILE A 149 0.66 21.14 -11.48
CA ILE A 149 1.11 20.55 -12.75
C ILE A 149 1.57 21.63 -13.73
N ASP A 150 0.89 22.77 -13.79
CA ASP A 150 1.28 23.87 -14.68
C ASP A 150 2.52 24.63 -14.23
N SER A 151 2.82 24.61 -12.93
CA SER A 151 3.97 25.29 -12.34
C SER A 151 5.30 24.57 -12.59
N TYR A 152 5.28 23.28 -12.94
CA TYR A 152 6.47 22.48 -13.21
C TYR A 152 6.55 22.06 -14.68
N GLN A 153 7.77 22.00 -15.22
CA GLN A 153 8.00 21.67 -16.62
C GLN A 153 8.45 20.21 -16.82
N GLN A 154 9.26 19.68 -15.90
CA GLN A 154 9.85 18.35 -16.00
C GLN A 154 10.34 17.86 -14.64
N ASN A 155 10.44 16.54 -14.48
CA ASN A 155 11.04 15.86 -13.33
C ASN A 155 10.51 16.36 -11.98
N PHE A 156 9.21 16.25 -11.78
CA PHE A 156 8.55 16.61 -10.53
C PHE A 156 7.60 15.50 -10.08
N SER A 157 7.33 15.47 -8.79
CA SER A 157 6.33 14.58 -8.23
C SER A 157 5.29 15.35 -7.44
N ILE A 158 4.05 14.90 -7.53
CA ILE A 158 2.92 15.40 -6.75
C ILE A 158 2.40 14.23 -5.93
N ASN A 159 2.38 14.37 -4.61
CA ASN A 159 1.87 13.35 -3.69
C ASN A 159 0.59 13.91 -3.07
N ILE A 160 -0.49 13.13 -3.09
CA ILE A 160 -1.78 13.48 -2.53
C ILE A 160 -2.14 12.42 -1.50
N PHE A 161 -2.27 12.85 -0.25
CA PHE A 161 -2.74 12.03 0.86
C PHE A 161 -3.26 12.94 1.96
N ASN A 162 -4.14 12.42 2.82
CA ASN A 162 -4.69 13.17 3.96
C ASN A 162 -5.27 14.55 3.58
N ASN A 163 -5.90 14.64 2.41
CA ASN A 163 -6.44 15.88 1.84
C ASN A 163 -5.41 17.01 1.70
N GLN A 164 -4.15 16.66 1.43
CA GLN A 164 -3.06 17.61 1.21
C GLN A 164 -2.29 17.24 -0.06
N ILE A 165 -1.74 18.27 -0.72
CA ILE A 165 -0.86 18.11 -1.87
C ILE A 165 0.55 18.51 -1.47
N TYR A 166 1.50 17.64 -1.78
CA TYR A 166 2.93 17.90 -1.64
C TYR A 166 3.61 17.82 -2.99
N THR A 167 4.51 18.76 -3.27
CA THR A 167 5.28 18.78 -4.52
C THR A 167 6.76 18.82 -4.24
N ARG A 168 7.54 18.17 -5.12
CA ARG A 168 9.00 18.23 -5.09
C ARG A 168 9.57 17.98 -6.47
N ASN A 169 10.74 18.55 -6.73
CA ASN A 169 11.56 18.13 -7.85
C ASN A 169 12.14 16.73 -7.57
N VAL A 170 12.24 15.90 -8.60
CA VAL A 170 12.80 14.56 -8.53
C VAL A 170 13.98 14.43 -9.49
N SER A 171 14.96 13.61 -9.12
CA SER A 171 16.05 13.22 -10.03
C SER A 171 15.48 12.41 -11.20
N THR A 172 16.06 12.56 -12.38
CA THR A 172 15.75 11.75 -13.58
C THR A 172 15.89 10.25 -13.35
N THR A 173 16.75 9.84 -12.41
CA THR A 173 16.92 8.42 -12.02
C THR A 173 15.78 7.87 -11.16
N GLY A 174 14.90 8.71 -10.62
CA GLY A 174 13.78 8.31 -9.76
C GLY A 174 12.52 7.91 -10.52
N ILE A 175 12.46 8.14 -11.83
CA ILE A 175 11.29 7.88 -12.67
C ILE A 175 11.60 6.64 -13.51
N THR A 176 11.51 5.47 -12.87
CA THR A 176 11.72 4.19 -13.54
C THR A 176 10.63 3.98 -14.58
N LYS A 177 10.89 4.31 -15.85
CA LYS A 177 10.00 3.91 -16.95
C LYS A 177 9.94 2.39 -16.98
N PHE A 178 8.75 1.82 -16.80
CA PHE A 178 8.57 0.38 -16.96
C PHE A 178 8.63 0.09 -18.46
N LYS A 179 9.48 -0.87 -18.84
CA LYS A 179 9.68 -1.31 -20.22
C LYS A 179 8.55 -2.23 -20.66
#